data_AF-A0A2H0QBN2-F1
#
_entry.id   AF-A0A2H0QBN2-F1
#
_cell.length_a   1.000
_cell.length_b   1.000
_cell.length_c   1.000
_cell.angle_alpha   90.00
_cell.angle_beta   90.00
_cell.angle_gamma   90.00
#
_symmetry.space_group_name_H-M   'P 1'
#
loop_
_entity.id
_entity.type
_entity.pdbx_description
1 polymer ?
#
loop_
_entity_poly.entity_id
_entity_poly.type
_entity_poly.pdbx_seq_one_letter_code
_entity_poly.pdbx_strand_id
1 'polypeptide(L)'
;RILNGDRKAVAKLITLVENNSPESIKQLSILHSHCGNAHVIGVTGAPGCGKSTLISKLTAEYRKLGKRVGIIAVDPTSPFTGGAFLGDRIRMQEHFTDKNIFIRSMGSRGSLGGIARSTADTVKILDAFGKDIIFIE
;
A
#
# COMPACT_ATOMS: atom_id res chain seq x y z
N ARG A 1 1.01 16.21 9.87
CA ARG A 1 1.49 14.92 10.45
C ARG A 1 1.96 13.96 9.37
N ILE A 2 1.11 13.53 8.44
CA ILE A 2 1.50 12.65 7.31
C ILE A 2 2.63 13.27 6.48
N LEU A 3 2.47 14.53 6.05
CA LEU A 3 3.50 15.28 5.30
C LEU A 3 4.83 15.47 6.07
N ASN A 4 4.83 15.26 7.39
CA ASN A 4 6.02 15.37 8.24
C ASN A 4 6.64 13.98 8.55
N GLY A 5 6.25 12.92 7.83
CA GLY A 5 6.84 11.60 7.99
C GLY A 5 6.20 10.71 9.08
N ASP A 6 5.05 11.08 9.65
CA ASP A 6 4.38 10.26 10.68
C ASP A 6 3.73 8.98 10.09
N ARG A 7 4.47 7.87 10.15
CA ARG A 7 4.02 6.54 9.70
C ARG A 7 2.76 6.04 10.43
N LYS A 8 2.56 6.39 11.70
CA LYS A 8 1.36 5.97 12.45
C LYS A 8 0.13 6.73 11.94
N ALA A 9 0.29 8.01 11.61
CA ALA A 9 -0.78 8.79 10.99
C ALA A 9 -1.19 8.23 9.61
N VAL A 10 -0.22 7.79 8.80
CA VAL A 10 -0.48 7.11 7.53
C VAL A 10 -1.29 5.83 7.74
N ALA A 11 -0.82 4.93 8.62
CA ALA A 11 -1.52 3.68 8.90
C ALA A 11 -2.95 3.91 9.42
N LYS A 12 -3.16 4.92 10.26
CA LYS A 12 -4.49 5.30 10.76
C LYS A 12 -5.40 5.80 9.65
N LEU A 13 -4.90 6.66 8.75
CA LEU A 13 -5.70 7.17 7.64
C LEU A 13 -6.09 6.05 6.66
N ILE A 14 -5.16 5.14 6.35
CA ILE A 14 -5.46 3.95 5.52
C ILE A 14 -6.59 3.13 6.16
N THR A 15 -6.55 2.90 7.48
CA THR A 15 -7.64 2.21 8.17
C THR A 15 -8.98 2.94 8.06
N LEU A 16 -9.01 4.28 8.13
CA LEU A 16 -10.24 5.07 7.94
C LEU A 16 -10.79 4.94 6.52
N VAL A 17 -9.90 4.99 5.52
CA VAL A 17 -10.23 4.80 4.10
C VAL A 17 -10.79 3.40 3.88
N GLU A 18 -10.14 2.38 4.42
CA GLU A 18 -10.65 1.02 4.36
C GLU A 18 -12.05 0.96 4.96
N ASN A 19 -12.31 1.55 6.11
CA ASN A 19 -13.63 1.51 6.75
C ASN A 19 -14.68 2.49 6.17
N ASN A 20 -14.42 3.13 5.02
CA ASN A 20 -15.32 4.12 4.41
C ASN A 20 -15.75 5.24 5.38
N SER A 21 -14.89 5.64 6.32
CA SER A 21 -15.24 6.67 7.30
C SER A 21 -15.38 8.03 6.62
N PRO A 22 -16.41 8.85 6.92
CA PRO A 22 -16.58 10.18 6.35
C PRO A 22 -15.37 11.10 6.57
N GLU A 23 -14.67 10.94 7.69
CA GLU A 23 -13.46 11.69 8.03
C GLU A 23 -12.33 11.46 7.02
N SER A 24 -12.29 10.29 6.38
CA SER A 24 -11.28 9.96 5.37
C SER A 24 -11.32 10.91 4.17
N ILE A 25 -12.52 11.33 3.74
CA ILE A 25 -12.73 12.21 2.58
C ILE A 25 -12.06 13.57 2.82
N LYS A 26 -12.30 14.16 4.00
CA LYS A 26 -11.72 15.45 4.38
C LYS A 26 -10.19 15.39 4.48
N GLN A 27 -9.63 14.27 4.93
CA GLN A 27 -8.18 14.12 5.01
C GLN A 27 -7.58 13.92 3.60
N LEU A 28 -8.22 13.12 2.74
CA LEU A 28 -7.78 12.89 1.37
C LEU A 28 -7.80 14.18 0.54
N SER A 29 -8.80 15.05 0.72
CA SER A 29 -8.88 16.32 0.00
C SER A 29 -7.69 17.24 0.32
N ILE A 30 -7.20 17.23 1.56
CA ILE A 30 -6.01 18.00 1.98
C ILE A 30 -4.73 17.42 1.35
N LEU A 31 -4.65 16.10 1.22
CA LEU A 31 -3.48 15.44 0.63
C LEU A 31 -3.42 15.56 -0.90
N HIS A 32 -4.54 15.87 -1.55
CA HIS A 32 -4.65 15.90 -3.01
C HIS A 32 -3.60 16.78 -3.69
N SER A 33 -3.29 17.96 -3.13
CA SER A 33 -2.27 18.87 -3.67
C SER A 33 -0.82 18.38 -3.52
N HIS A 34 -0.60 17.26 -2.83
CA HIS A 34 0.71 16.67 -2.57
C HIS A 34 0.90 15.33 -3.30
N CYS A 35 -0.05 14.93 -4.13
CA CYS A 35 0.02 13.71 -4.95
C CYS A 35 0.50 14.01 -6.39
N GLY A 36 0.72 12.98 -7.19
CA GLY A 36 1.13 13.03 -8.59
C GLY A 36 2.61 12.75 -8.85
N ASN A 37 3.39 12.39 -7.83
CA ASN A 37 4.86 12.27 -7.95
C ASN A 37 5.34 10.82 -7.99
N ALA A 38 4.64 9.91 -7.32
CA ALA A 38 5.01 8.51 -7.24
C ALA A 38 4.81 7.77 -8.57
N HIS A 39 5.76 6.91 -8.93
CA HIS A 39 5.56 5.94 -10.01
C HIS A 39 4.82 4.71 -9.47
N VAL A 40 3.65 4.43 -10.04
CA VAL A 40 2.75 3.36 -9.57
C VAL A 40 2.82 2.16 -10.51
N ILE A 41 3.15 0.99 -9.98
CA ILE A 41 3.33 -0.25 -10.73
C ILE A 41 2.35 -1.30 -10.20
N GLY A 42 1.44 -1.76 -11.05
CA GLY A 42 0.60 -2.93 -10.79
C GLY A 42 1.30 -4.22 -11.20
N VAL A 43 1.29 -5.23 -10.35
CA VAL A 43 1.86 -6.55 -10.60
C VAL A 43 0.77 -7.59 -10.39
N THR A 44 0.46 -8.37 -11.44
CA THR A 44 -0.57 -9.40 -11.38
C THR A 44 -0.06 -10.72 -11.96
N GLY A 45 -0.79 -11.80 -11.72
CA GLY A 45 -0.39 -13.15 -12.09
C GLY A 45 -0.96 -14.22 -11.17
N ALA A 46 -0.93 -15.46 -11.61
CA ALA A 46 -1.46 -16.61 -10.89
C ALA A 46 -0.88 -16.73 -9.45
N PRO A 47 -1.62 -17.35 -8.51
CA PRO A 47 -1.05 -17.73 -7.21
C PRO A 47 0.22 -18.56 -7.39
N GLY A 48 1.28 -18.24 -6.65
CA GLY A 48 2.54 -18.99 -6.70
C GLY A 48 3.48 -18.67 -7.87
N CYS A 49 3.14 -17.76 -8.81
CA CYS A 49 4.03 -17.40 -9.92
C CYS A 49 5.25 -16.53 -9.51
N GLY A 50 5.38 -16.19 -8.22
CA GLY A 50 6.52 -15.46 -7.68
C GLY A 50 6.38 -13.94 -7.63
N LYS A 51 5.17 -13.37 -7.71
CA LYS A 51 4.91 -11.91 -7.62
C LYS A 51 5.59 -11.25 -6.42
N SER A 52 5.31 -11.74 -5.21
CA SER A 52 5.88 -11.17 -3.99
C SER A 52 7.41 -11.30 -3.95
N THR A 53 7.97 -12.37 -4.52
CA THR A 53 9.44 -12.53 -4.66
C THR A 53 10.02 -11.50 -5.63
N LEU A 54 9.36 -11.26 -6.78
CA LEU A 54 9.75 -10.24 -7.73
C LEU A 54 9.69 -8.84 -7.11
N ILE A 55 8.58 -8.50 -6.46
CA ILE A 55 8.40 -7.21 -5.77
C ILE A 55 9.45 -7.01 -4.68
N SER A 56 9.76 -8.05 -3.89
CA SER A 56 10.80 -7.99 -2.86
C SER A 56 12.18 -7.68 -3.46
N LYS A 57 12.56 -8.35 -4.56
CA LYS A 57 13.83 -8.10 -5.25
C LYS A 57 13.88 -6.71 -5.88
N LEU A 58 12.81 -6.29 -6.58
CA LEU A 58 12.73 -4.94 -7.16
C LEU A 58 12.79 -3.86 -6.08
N THR A 59 12.13 -4.09 -4.95
CA THR A 59 12.19 -3.20 -3.79
C THR A 59 13.63 -3.02 -3.33
N ALA A 60 14.38 -4.11 -3.15
CA ALA A 60 15.80 -4.04 -2.78
C ALA A 60 16.62 -3.21 -3.79
N GLU A 61 16.40 -3.39 -5.09
CA GLU A 61 17.10 -2.60 -6.12
C GLU A 61 16.73 -1.11 -6.07
N TYR A 62 15.44 -0.77 -5.94
CA TYR A 62 15.03 0.63 -5.77
C TYR A 62 15.58 1.27 -4.49
N ARG A 63 15.71 0.48 -3.42
CA ARG A 63 16.35 0.96 -2.18
C ARG A 63 17.83 1.24 -2.35
N LYS A 64 18.58 0.43 -3.11
CA LYS A 64 19.99 0.73 -3.48
C LYS A 64 20.11 2.05 -4.25
N LEU A 65 19.09 2.40 -5.04
CA LEU A 65 18.99 3.69 -5.74
C LEU A 65 18.48 4.85 -4.87
N GLY A 66 18.33 4.64 -3.55
CA GLY A 66 17.88 5.65 -2.59
C GLY A 66 16.36 5.93 -2.62
N LYS A 67 15.57 5.21 -3.44
CA LYS A 67 14.12 5.47 -3.62
C LYS A 67 13.29 4.97 -2.44
N ARG A 68 12.31 5.73 -1.99
CA ARG A 68 11.35 5.35 -0.95
C ARG A 68 10.23 4.53 -1.57
N VAL A 69 9.97 3.33 -1.04
CA VAL A 69 9.05 2.36 -1.65
C VAL A 69 7.78 2.19 -0.81
N GLY A 70 6.63 2.16 -1.46
CA GLY A 70 5.35 1.72 -0.93
C GLY A 70 4.92 0.39 -1.56
N ILE A 71 4.31 -0.50 -0.80
CA ILE A 71 3.77 -1.77 -1.27
C ILE A 71 2.36 -1.92 -0.71
N ILE A 72 1.40 -2.11 -1.60
CA ILE A 72 0.00 -2.39 -1.29
C ILE A 72 -0.31 -3.78 -1.82
N ALA A 73 -0.40 -4.76 -0.91
CA ALA A 73 -0.81 -6.13 -1.25
C ALA A 73 -2.32 -6.25 -1.09
N VAL A 74 -3.02 -6.60 -2.16
CA VAL A 74 -4.47 -6.75 -2.22
C VAL A 74 -4.81 -8.23 -2.31
N ASP A 75 -5.21 -8.80 -1.19
CA ASP A 75 -5.56 -10.21 -1.08
C ASP A 75 -7.09 -10.42 -1.19
N PRO A 76 -7.52 -11.66 -1.54
CA PRO A 76 -8.89 -12.09 -1.29
C PRO A 76 -9.29 -11.78 0.16
N THR A 77 -10.54 -11.36 0.33
CA THR A 77 -11.03 -10.95 1.64
C THR A 77 -11.25 -12.17 2.53
N SER A 78 -10.70 -12.14 3.74
CA SER A 78 -10.96 -13.15 4.77
C SER A 78 -12.47 -13.17 5.09
N PRO A 79 -13.14 -14.33 4.99
CA PRO A 79 -14.56 -14.46 5.30
C PRO A 79 -14.87 -14.26 6.79
N PHE A 80 -13.85 -14.29 7.66
CA PHE A 80 -14.02 -14.16 9.11
C PHE A 80 -13.85 -12.73 9.62
N THR A 81 -12.94 -11.94 9.03
CA THR A 81 -12.58 -10.61 9.53
C THR A 81 -12.84 -9.48 8.55
N GLY A 82 -13.11 -9.78 7.27
CA GLY A 82 -13.23 -8.77 6.22
C GLY A 82 -11.91 -8.11 5.81
N GLY A 83 -10.77 -8.56 6.36
CA GLY A 83 -9.41 -8.08 6.04
C GLY A 83 -8.64 -8.98 5.06
N ALA A 84 -7.39 -8.62 4.75
CA ALA A 84 -6.49 -9.44 3.93
C ALA A 84 -6.03 -10.72 4.64
N PHE A 85 -5.76 -11.79 3.90
CA PHE A 85 -4.95 -12.89 4.40
C PHE A 85 -3.50 -12.39 4.61
N LEU A 86 -2.94 -12.54 5.80
CA LEU A 86 -1.61 -12.02 6.17
C LEU A 86 -0.41 -12.66 5.40
N GLY A 87 -0.67 -13.50 4.39
CA GLY A 87 0.31 -14.35 3.74
C GLY A 87 1.45 -13.58 3.07
N ASP A 88 1.15 -12.46 2.43
CA ASP A 88 2.17 -11.69 1.71
C ASP A 88 3.06 -10.86 2.63
N ARG A 89 2.57 -10.57 3.84
CA ARG A 89 3.33 -9.87 4.88
C ARG A 89 4.50 -10.70 5.41
N ILE A 90 4.35 -12.03 5.45
CA ILE A 90 5.40 -12.94 5.96
C ILE A 90 6.55 -13.08 4.96
N ARG A 91 6.26 -12.99 3.65
CA ARG A 91 7.27 -13.16 2.59
C ARG A 91 8.17 -11.94 2.39
N MET A 92 7.83 -10.78 2.95
CA MET A 92 8.58 -9.52 2.82
C MET A 92 9.28 -9.09 4.11
N GLN A 93 9.50 -10.01 5.07
CA GLN A 93 10.04 -9.72 6.41
C GLN A 93 11.36 -8.91 6.41
N GLU A 94 12.25 -9.16 5.45
CA GLU A 94 13.55 -8.49 5.33
C GLU A 94 13.43 -6.96 5.18
N HIS A 95 12.28 -6.47 4.71
CA HIS A 95 12.04 -5.06 4.41
C HIS A 95 11.33 -4.29 5.54
N PHE A 96 10.86 -4.97 6.59
CA PHE A 96 10.00 -4.34 7.62
C PHE A 96 10.72 -3.32 8.50
N THR A 97 12.04 -3.44 8.65
CA THR A 97 12.84 -2.55 9.48
C THR A 97 13.30 -1.29 8.73
N ASP A 98 13.22 -1.27 7.39
CA ASP A 98 13.56 -0.10 6.59
C ASP A 98 12.46 0.97 6.69
N LYS A 99 12.79 2.10 7.32
CA LYS A 99 11.89 3.26 7.49
C LYS A 99 11.47 3.89 6.17
N ASN A 100 12.18 3.64 5.07
CA ASN A 100 11.85 4.12 3.74
C ASN A 100 10.96 3.16 2.96
N ILE A 101 10.65 1.98 3.50
CA ILE A 101 9.67 1.05 2.94
C ILE A 101 8.36 1.14 3.75
N PHE A 102 7.21 1.15 3.09
CA PHE A 102 5.90 1.06 3.75
C PHE A 102 5.09 -0.06 3.11
N ILE A 103 4.63 -1.02 3.91
CA ILE A 103 3.89 -2.19 3.42
C ILE A 103 2.51 -2.20 4.07
N ARG A 104 1.46 -2.35 3.26
CA ARG A 104 0.07 -2.54 3.71
C ARG A 104 -0.55 -3.72 2.98
N SER A 105 -1.14 -4.65 3.74
CA SER A 105 -2.04 -5.67 3.20
C SER A 105 -3.49 -5.19 3.35
N MET A 106 -4.28 -5.34 2.29
CA MET A 106 -5.65 -4.85 2.19
C MET A 106 -6.56 -5.95 1.60
N GLY A 107 -7.79 -6.06 2.10
CA GLY A 107 -8.77 -6.98 1.52
C GLY A 107 -9.45 -6.37 0.30
N SER A 108 -9.69 -7.18 -0.73
CA SER A 108 -10.44 -6.79 -1.94
C SER A 108 -11.92 -6.39 -1.72
N ARG A 109 -12.48 -6.66 -0.53
CA ARG A 109 -13.84 -6.39 -0.05
C ARG A 109 -14.96 -6.74 -1.03
N GLY A 110 -14.83 -7.87 -1.73
CA GLY A 110 -15.84 -8.36 -2.66
C GLY A 110 -15.96 -7.54 -3.95
N SER A 111 -15.00 -6.67 -4.25
CA SER A 111 -14.96 -5.92 -5.51
C SER A 111 -14.80 -6.86 -6.72
N LEU A 112 -15.60 -6.64 -7.75
CA LEU A 112 -15.70 -7.50 -8.96
C LEU A 112 -14.44 -7.51 -9.86
N GLY A 113 -13.34 -6.86 -9.42
CA GLY A 113 -12.08 -6.78 -10.15
C GLY A 113 -10.85 -7.02 -9.28
N GLY A 114 -11.02 -7.50 -8.05
CA GLY A 114 -9.92 -7.81 -7.13
C GLY A 114 -9.23 -6.59 -6.50
N ILE A 115 -9.57 -5.36 -6.89
CA ILE A 115 -8.99 -4.12 -6.35
C ILE A 115 -10.09 -3.29 -5.67
N ALA A 116 -9.92 -3.06 -4.36
CA ALA A 116 -10.84 -2.23 -3.59
C ALA A 116 -10.65 -0.73 -3.93
N ARG A 117 -11.72 0.08 -3.84
CA ARG A 117 -11.64 1.54 -3.97
C ARG A 117 -10.59 2.14 -3.02
N SER A 118 -10.46 1.56 -1.84
CA SER A 118 -9.47 1.92 -0.82
C SER A 118 -8.03 1.78 -1.30
N THR A 119 -7.73 0.93 -2.29
CA THR A 119 -6.40 0.81 -2.90
C THR A 119 -5.98 2.11 -3.58
N ALA A 120 -6.86 2.70 -4.39
CA ALA A 120 -6.56 3.96 -5.09
C ALA A 120 -6.34 5.13 -4.12
N ASP A 121 -7.14 5.20 -3.05
CA ASP A 121 -6.96 6.21 -2.02
C ASP A 121 -5.69 5.96 -1.18
N THR A 122 -5.32 4.69 -0.97
CA THR A 122 -4.05 4.33 -0.31
C THR A 122 -2.84 4.73 -1.14
N VAL A 123 -2.90 4.58 -2.47
CA VAL A 123 -1.85 5.08 -3.39
C VAL A 123 -1.65 6.57 -3.18
N LYS A 124 -2.72 7.37 -3.18
CA LYS A 124 -2.63 8.83 -2.94
C LYS A 124 -2.02 9.16 -1.58
N ILE A 125 -2.39 8.42 -0.54
CA ILE A 125 -1.82 8.61 0.80
C ILE A 125 -0.31 8.33 0.80
N LEU A 126 0.15 7.26 0.15
CA LEU A 126 1.57 6.90 0.08
C LEU A 126 2.38 7.87 -0.80
N ASP A 127 1.79 8.36 -1.88
CA ASP A 127 2.38 9.38 -2.75
C ASP A 127 2.57 10.69 -1.97
N ALA A 128 1.51 11.20 -1.33
CA ALA A 128 1.58 12.38 -0.47
C ALA A 128 2.51 12.18 0.76
N PHE A 129 2.70 10.94 1.20
CA PHE A 129 3.68 10.61 2.24
C PHE A 129 5.14 10.66 1.74
N GLY A 130 5.35 10.80 0.43
CA GLY A 130 6.65 10.92 -0.22
C GLY A 130 7.24 9.58 -0.63
N LYS A 131 6.42 8.59 -1.02
CA LYS A 131 6.94 7.41 -1.72
C LYS A 131 7.27 7.76 -3.17
N ASP A 132 8.42 7.29 -3.63
CA ASP A 132 8.88 7.53 -4.99
C ASP A 132 8.36 6.41 -5.93
N ILE A 133 8.27 5.17 -5.42
CA ILE A 133 7.75 4.00 -6.15
C ILE A 133 6.65 3.34 -5.29
N ILE A 134 5.52 2.99 -5.89
CA ILE A 134 4.42 2.27 -5.23
C ILE A 134 4.07 1.02 -6.03
N PHE A 135 4.26 -0.15 -5.42
CA PHE A 135 3.79 -1.43 -5.97
C PHE A 135 2.38 -1.75 -5.47
N ILE A 136 1.57 -2.29 -6.38
CA ILE A 136 0.26 -2.88 -6.09
C ILE A 136 0.31 -4.33 -6.55
N GLU A 137 0.04 -5.27 -5.65
CA GLU A 137 -0.07 -6.71 -5.95
C GLU A 137 -1.45 -7.25 -5.60
#